data_AF-A0AAD5WN48-F1
#
_entry.id   AF-A0AAD5WN48-F1
#
_cell.length_a   1.000
_cell.length_b   1.000
_cell.length_c   1.000
_cell.angle_alpha   90.00
_cell.angle_beta   90.00
_cell.angle_gamma   90.00
#
_symmetry.space_group_name_H-M   'P 1'
#
loop_
_entity.id
_entity.type
_entity.pdbx_description
1 polymer ?
#
loop_
_entity_poly.entity_id
_entity_poly.type
_entity_poly.pdbx_seq_one_letter_code
_entity_poly.pdbx_strand_id
1 'polypeptide(L)'
;MSKVTLLAAPTTEPSMDIHRHQSEFGNVVRPTLQFTQRSQKNVTSIALSVLLYLSYVLNSTLFVVLLLARYSLQVAKLGIVNAAFLSRWVWSKMRQTQRAKRAVRKFEMELTSIFFGPVGNGVALLLLWPGWIIVFFFWALWRMAG
;
A
#
# COMPACT_ATOMS: atom_id res chain seq x y z
N MET A 1 103.87 5.29 -4.78
CA MET A 1 103.44 4.31 -3.75
C MET A 1 101.95 4.50 -3.52
N SER A 2 101.17 3.48 -3.91
CA SER A 2 99.70 3.45 -3.92
C SER A 2 99.15 3.04 -2.56
N LYS A 3 98.10 3.74 -2.08
CA LYS A 3 97.13 3.20 -1.10
C LYS A 3 95.73 3.71 -1.46
N VAL A 4 95.05 2.93 -2.30
CA VAL A 4 93.61 3.02 -2.56
C VAL A 4 92.91 2.25 -1.43
N THR A 5 92.25 2.97 -0.52
CA THR A 5 91.43 2.37 0.53
C THR A 5 90.02 2.14 -0.02
N LEU A 6 89.81 0.95 -0.56
CA LEU A 6 88.50 0.42 -0.94
C LEU A 6 87.69 0.18 0.34
N LEU A 7 86.72 1.05 0.61
CA LEU A 7 85.68 0.83 1.61
C LEU A 7 84.74 -0.27 1.08
N ALA A 8 84.99 -1.50 1.50
CA ALA A 8 84.07 -2.61 1.30
C ALA A 8 82.80 -2.36 2.13
N ALA A 9 81.66 -2.23 1.46
CA ALA A 9 80.35 -2.25 2.10
C ALA A 9 80.08 -3.66 2.65
N PRO A 10 79.59 -3.81 3.90
CA PRO A 10 79.25 -5.12 4.44
C PRO A 10 77.92 -5.58 3.83
N THR A 11 77.98 -6.55 2.91
CA THR A 11 76.84 -7.40 2.55
C THR A 11 76.59 -8.39 3.68
N THR A 12 75.76 -8.01 4.65
CA THR A 12 75.12 -8.95 5.57
C THR A 12 73.69 -9.20 5.12
N GLU A 13 73.39 -10.47 4.84
CA GLU A 13 72.10 -11.00 4.39
C GLU A 13 70.98 -10.70 5.41
N PRO A 14 69.84 -10.11 5.00
CA PRO A 14 68.73 -9.81 5.90
C PRO A 14 67.79 -11.03 5.99
N SER A 15 68.27 -12.15 6.52
CA SER A 15 67.47 -13.39 6.54
C SER A 15 66.98 -13.83 7.92
N MET A 16 67.23 -13.05 8.99
CA MET A 16 66.80 -13.40 10.36
C MET A 16 65.74 -12.49 11.00
N ASP A 17 65.43 -11.30 10.46
CA ASP A 17 64.44 -10.39 11.07
C ASP A 17 62.99 -10.64 10.64
N ILE A 18 62.76 -11.36 9.54
CA ILE A 18 61.42 -11.57 8.98
C ILE A 18 60.56 -12.47 9.89
N HIS A 19 61.15 -13.52 10.49
CA HIS A 19 60.43 -14.41 11.39
C HIS A 19 60.07 -13.75 12.72
N ARG A 20 60.94 -12.87 13.24
CA ARG A 20 60.68 -12.14 14.48
C ARG A 20 59.53 -11.15 14.31
N HIS A 21 59.51 -10.41 13.20
CA HIS A 21 58.42 -9.49 12.88
C HIS A 21 57.07 -10.19 12.61
N GLN A 22 57.06 -11.37 11.96
CA GLN A 22 55.83 -12.14 11.81
C GLN A 22 55.28 -12.64 13.16
N SER A 23 56.15 -12.99 14.11
CA SER A 23 55.73 -13.42 15.45
C SER A 23 55.14 -12.27 16.29
N GLU A 24 55.72 -11.07 16.20
CA GLU A 24 55.22 -9.88 16.89
C GLU A 24 53.92 -9.36 16.26
N PHE A 25 53.85 -9.32 14.93
CA PHE A 25 52.64 -8.94 14.22
C PHE A 25 51.50 -9.94 14.49
N GLY A 26 51.79 -11.25 14.48
CA GLY A 26 50.84 -12.29 14.87
C GLY A 26 50.35 -12.17 16.31
N ASN A 27 51.23 -11.77 17.23
CA ASN A 27 50.91 -11.58 18.65
C ASN A 27 50.04 -10.34 18.92
N VAL A 28 50.10 -9.31 18.09
CA VAL A 28 49.26 -8.09 18.20
C VAL A 28 47.96 -8.21 17.39
N VAL A 29 47.99 -8.90 16.24
CA VAL A 29 46.84 -9.05 15.35
C VAL A 29 45.86 -10.14 15.83
N ARG A 30 46.34 -11.22 16.44
CA ARG A 30 45.44 -12.25 17.03
C ARG A 30 44.50 -11.71 18.11
N PRO A 31 44.94 -10.97 19.14
CA PRO A 31 44.04 -10.48 20.17
C PRO A 31 43.05 -9.43 19.64
N THR A 32 43.47 -8.60 18.68
CA THR A 32 42.58 -7.61 18.05
C THR A 32 41.52 -8.27 17.14
N LEU A 33 41.88 -9.32 16.40
CA LEU A 33 40.92 -10.15 15.65
C LEU A 33 39.94 -10.89 16.58
N GLN A 34 40.42 -11.45 17.68
CA GLN A 34 39.55 -12.11 18.66
C GLN A 34 38.61 -11.11 19.34
N PHE A 35 39.09 -9.91 19.64
CA PHE A 35 38.27 -8.85 20.22
C PHE A 35 37.19 -8.37 19.25
N THR A 36 37.55 -8.08 17.99
CA THR A 36 36.59 -7.68 16.96
C THR A 36 35.56 -8.76 16.68
N GLN A 37 35.95 -10.04 16.62
CA GLN A 37 35.02 -11.16 16.47
C GLN A 37 34.06 -11.30 17.65
N ARG A 38 34.53 -11.11 18.89
CA ARG A 38 33.66 -11.15 20.09
C ARG A 38 32.68 -9.98 20.10
N SER A 39 33.15 -8.78 19.77
CA SER A 39 32.31 -7.59 19.66
C SER A 39 31.27 -7.74 18.55
N GLN A 40 31.65 -8.29 17.40
CA GLN A 40 30.73 -8.57 16.30
C GLN A 40 29.66 -9.58 16.70
N LYS A 41 30.02 -10.68 17.39
CA LYS A 41 29.06 -11.66 17.91
C LYS A 41 28.05 -11.04 18.87
N ASN A 42 28.51 -10.20 19.79
CA ASN A 42 27.64 -9.52 20.75
C ASN A 42 26.67 -8.55 20.05
N VAL A 43 27.18 -7.74 19.12
CA VAL A 43 26.36 -6.80 18.33
C VAL A 43 25.32 -7.56 17.50
N THR A 44 25.70 -8.66 16.83
CA THR A 44 24.75 -9.47 16.05
C THR A 44 23.70 -10.14 16.93
N SER A 45 24.07 -10.61 18.13
CA SER A 45 23.13 -11.24 19.06
C SER A 45 22.09 -10.23 19.56
N ILE A 46 22.53 -9.01 19.89
CA ILE A 46 21.64 -7.91 20.31
C ILE A 46 20.76 -7.47 19.13
N ALA A 47 21.30 -7.34 17.93
CA ALA A 47 20.52 -6.98 16.76
C ALA A 47 19.43 -8.02 16.45
N LEU A 48 19.75 -9.31 16.55
CA LEU A 48 18.79 -10.39 16.36
C LEU A 48 17.72 -10.41 17.45
N SER A 49 18.08 -10.21 18.71
CA SER A 49 17.09 -10.19 19.81
C SER A 49 16.14 -9.00 19.68
N VAL A 50 16.64 -7.83 19.30
CA VAL A 50 15.83 -6.63 19.02
C VAL A 50 14.93 -6.87 17.81
N LEU A 51 15.45 -7.45 16.72
CA LEU A 51 14.66 -7.75 15.52
C LEU A 51 13.53 -8.75 15.82
N LEU A 52 13.83 -9.81 16.58
CA LEU A 52 12.84 -10.80 17.00
C LEU A 52 11.76 -10.16 17.89
N TYR A 53 12.16 -9.32 18.85
CA TYR A 53 11.23 -8.60 19.71
C TYR A 53 10.30 -7.68 18.90
N LEU A 54 10.86 -6.87 18.01
CA LEU A 54 10.08 -6.01 17.10
C LEU A 54 9.14 -6.81 16.22
N SER A 55 9.61 -7.94 15.66
CA SER A 55 8.77 -8.81 14.83
C SER A 55 7.61 -9.41 15.62
N TYR A 56 7.83 -9.77 16.89
CA TYR A 56 6.80 -10.29 17.78
C TYR A 56 5.76 -9.23 18.14
N VAL A 57 6.19 -8.01 18.47
CA VAL A 57 5.29 -6.87 18.75
C VAL A 57 4.48 -6.50 17.50
N LEU A 58 5.11 -6.46 16.33
CA LEU A 58 4.42 -6.18 15.07
C LEU A 58 3.39 -7.27 14.74
N ASN A 59 3.76 -8.55 14.89
CA ASN A 59 2.84 -9.64 14.59
C ASN A 59 1.65 -9.68 15.56
N SER A 60 1.89 -9.47 16.86
CA SER A 60 0.83 -9.41 17.86
C SER A 60 -0.11 -8.21 17.64
N THR A 61 0.41 -7.03 17.31
CA THR A 61 -0.41 -5.86 17.00
C THR A 61 -1.24 -6.06 15.72
N LEU A 62 -0.65 -6.61 14.66
CA LEU A 62 -1.37 -6.98 13.44
C LEU A 62 -2.49 -7.99 13.72
N PHE A 63 -2.23 -9.00 14.56
CA PHE A 63 -3.24 -9.98 14.93
C PHE A 63 -4.44 -9.35 15.66
N VAL A 64 -4.20 -8.46 16.62
CA VAL A 64 -5.25 -7.72 17.33
C VAL A 64 -6.05 -6.84 16.37
N VAL A 65 -5.38 -6.12 15.46
CA VAL A 65 -6.04 -5.26 14.47
C VAL A 65 -6.91 -6.08 13.52
N LEU A 66 -6.43 -7.23 13.05
CA LEU A 66 -7.20 -8.13 12.18
C LEU A 66 -8.42 -8.71 12.89
N LEU A 67 -8.30 -9.08 14.17
CA LEU A 67 -9.44 -9.50 14.98
C LEU A 67 -10.46 -8.38 15.10
N LEU A 68 -10.03 -7.17 15.47
CA LEU A 68 -10.92 -6.02 15.61
C LEU A 68 -11.64 -5.70 14.30
N ALA A 69 -10.92 -5.73 13.17
CA ALA A 69 -11.50 -5.52 11.84
C ALA A 69 -12.55 -6.59 11.48
N ARG A 70 -12.31 -7.86 11.84
CA ARG A 70 -13.29 -8.94 11.63
C ARG A 70 -14.55 -8.71 12.45
N TYR A 71 -14.41 -8.34 13.73
CA TYR A 71 -15.55 -8.04 14.59
C TYR A 71 -16.33 -6.82 14.10
N SER A 72 -15.65 -5.73 13.71
CA SER A 72 -16.32 -4.54 13.18
C SER A 72 -17.09 -4.83 11.90
N LEU A 73 -16.55 -5.69 11.02
CA LEU A 73 -17.26 -6.12 9.81
C LEU A 73 -18.50 -6.95 10.12
N GLN A 74 -18.44 -7.84 11.11
CA GLN A 74 -19.62 -8.61 11.53
C GLN A 74 -20.71 -7.70 12.13
N VAL A 75 -20.32 -6.77 13.00
CA VAL A 75 -21.24 -5.78 13.58
C VAL A 75 -21.86 -4.90 12.49
N ALA A 76 -21.05 -4.44 11.52
CA ALA A 76 -21.54 -3.65 10.39
C ALA A 76 -22.54 -4.43 9.53
N LYS A 77 -22.27 -5.71 9.23
CA LYS A 77 -23.19 -6.58 8.49
C LYS A 77 -24.52 -6.74 9.22
N LEU A 78 -24.50 -7.02 10.51
CA LEU A 78 -25.70 -7.11 11.34
C LEU A 78 -26.45 -5.77 11.40
N GLY A 79 -25.71 -4.66 11.52
CA GLY A 79 -26.25 -3.31 11.50
C GLY A 79 -26.98 -3.00 10.19
N ILE A 80 -26.41 -3.36 9.04
CA ILE A 80 -27.04 -3.16 7.72
C ILE A 80 -28.32 -3.99 7.59
N VAL A 81 -28.29 -5.26 8.01
CA VAL A 81 -29.48 -6.14 7.95
C VAL A 81 -30.59 -5.61 8.84
N ASN A 82 -30.27 -5.21 10.08
CA ASN A 82 -31.23 -4.64 11.00
C ASN A 82 -31.77 -3.30 10.50
N ALA A 83 -30.92 -2.43 9.95
CA ALA A 83 -31.33 -1.16 9.35
C ALA A 83 -32.25 -1.38 8.15
N ALA A 84 -31.97 -2.37 7.29
CA ALA A 84 -32.82 -2.74 6.16
C ALA A 84 -34.17 -3.32 6.62
N PHE A 85 -34.19 -4.10 7.69
CA PHE A 85 -35.43 -4.62 8.27
C PHE A 85 -36.26 -3.50 8.89
N LEU A 86 -35.63 -2.63 9.70
CA LEU A 86 -36.27 -1.48 10.31
C LEU A 86 -36.79 -0.51 9.27
N SER A 87 -36.04 -0.21 8.22
CA SER A 87 -36.48 0.68 7.14
C SER A 87 -37.69 0.10 6.40
N ARG A 88 -37.70 -1.20 6.09
CA ARG A 88 -38.87 -1.89 5.51
C ARG A 88 -40.07 -1.85 6.44
N TRP A 89 -39.86 -2.07 7.75
CA TRP A 89 -40.93 -2.04 8.73
C TRP A 89 -41.53 -0.64 8.90
N VAL A 90 -40.67 0.38 9.03
CA VAL A 90 -41.06 1.79 9.06
C VAL A 90 -41.79 2.18 7.79
N TRP A 91 -41.28 1.79 6.61
CA TRP A 91 -41.93 2.05 5.33
C TRP A 91 -43.31 1.40 5.25
N SER A 92 -43.44 0.14 5.68
CA SER A 92 -44.71 -0.58 5.74
C SER A 92 -45.72 0.14 6.63
N LYS A 93 -45.30 0.57 7.84
CA LYS A 93 -46.13 1.34 8.76
C LYS A 93 -46.50 2.71 8.21
N MET A 94 -45.55 3.42 7.60
CA MET A 94 -45.78 4.72 7.00
C MET A 94 -46.78 4.64 5.86
N ARG A 95 -46.69 3.61 5.00
CA ARG A 95 -47.61 3.37 3.88
C ARG A 95 -49.05 3.07 4.31
N GLN A 96 -49.26 2.61 5.55
CA GLN A 96 -50.61 2.44 6.10
C GLN A 96 -51.29 3.79 6.43
N THR A 97 -50.52 4.87 6.62
CA THR A 97 -51.08 6.19 6.90
C THR A 97 -51.70 6.84 5.67
N GLN A 98 -52.84 7.51 5.86
CA GLN A 98 -53.53 8.23 4.78
C GLN A 98 -52.67 9.36 4.19
N ARG A 99 -51.82 10.00 5.00
CA ARG A 99 -50.89 11.06 4.56
C ARG A 99 -49.84 10.52 3.58
N ALA A 100 -49.22 9.37 3.89
CA ALA A 100 -48.23 8.76 3.00
C ALA A 100 -48.87 8.29 1.69
N LYS A 101 -50.09 7.71 1.73
CA LYS A 101 -50.81 7.33 0.50
C LYS A 101 -51.08 8.53 -0.42
N ARG A 102 -51.46 9.68 0.16
CA ARG A 102 -51.64 10.93 -0.60
C ARG A 102 -50.34 11.44 -1.18
N ALA A 103 -49.26 11.42 -0.39
CA ALA A 103 -47.94 11.83 -0.87
C ALA A 103 -47.45 10.94 -2.02
N VAL A 104 -47.55 9.61 -1.89
CA VAL A 104 -47.18 8.66 -2.96
C VAL A 104 -48.00 8.91 -4.23
N ARG A 105 -49.33 9.06 -4.13
CA ARG A 105 -50.16 9.39 -5.29
C ARG A 105 -49.79 10.73 -5.93
N LYS A 106 -49.45 11.73 -5.11
CA LYS A 106 -48.99 13.03 -5.61
C LYS A 106 -47.68 12.90 -6.37
N PHE A 107 -46.72 12.16 -5.82
CA PHE A 107 -45.45 11.87 -6.51
C PHE A 107 -45.66 11.06 -7.80
N GLU A 108 -46.53 10.05 -7.78
CA GLU A 108 -46.90 9.29 -8.98
C GLU A 108 -47.51 10.19 -10.06
N MET A 109 -48.41 11.11 -9.68
CA MET A 109 -49.00 12.08 -10.60
C MET A 109 -47.95 13.07 -11.14
N GLU A 110 -47.07 13.60 -10.28
CA GLU A 110 -45.99 14.51 -10.70
C GLU A 110 -44.98 13.81 -11.61
N LEU A 111 -44.61 12.57 -11.33
CA LEU A 111 -43.75 11.78 -12.21
C LEU A 111 -44.43 11.50 -13.54
N THR A 112 -45.69 11.09 -13.52
CA THR A 112 -46.45 10.81 -14.74
C THR A 112 -46.61 12.08 -15.58
N SER A 113 -46.88 13.24 -14.96
CA SER A 113 -46.99 14.51 -15.69
C SER A 113 -45.65 15.02 -16.21
N ILE A 114 -44.54 14.72 -15.55
CA ILE A 114 -43.20 15.02 -16.06
C ILE A 114 -42.89 14.17 -17.29
N PHE A 115 -43.16 12.86 -17.24
CA PHE A 115 -42.82 11.92 -18.33
C PHE A 115 -43.81 11.89 -19.49
N PHE A 116 -45.11 12.07 -19.24
CA PHE A 116 -46.16 12.03 -20.26
C PHE A 116 -46.78 13.40 -20.54
N GLY A 117 -46.43 14.43 -19.77
CA GLY A 117 -46.84 15.79 -20.08
C GLY A 117 -46.04 16.39 -21.25
N PRO A 118 -46.28 17.67 -21.57
CA PRO A 118 -45.64 18.34 -22.71
C PRO A 118 -44.12 18.32 -22.64
N VAL A 119 -43.54 18.32 -21.43
CA VAL A 119 -42.09 18.22 -21.22
C VAL A 119 -41.56 16.84 -21.56
N GLY A 120 -42.18 15.77 -21.06
CA GLY A 120 -41.73 14.39 -21.31
C GLY A 120 -41.97 13.94 -22.75
N ASN A 121 -43.07 14.38 -23.37
CA ASN A 121 -43.23 14.26 -24.82
C ASN A 121 -42.15 15.04 -25.57
N GLY A 122 -41.79 16.24 -25.12
CA GLY A 122 -40.68 17.01 -25.68
C GLY A 122 -39.33 16.27 -25.59
N VAL A 123 -39.04 15.64 -24.45
CA VAL A 123 -37.83 14.82 -24.26
C VAL A 123 -37.86 13.58 -25.16
N ALA A 124 -39.00 12.88 -25.24
CA ALA A 124 -39.16 11.73 -26.12
C ALA A 124 -39.03 12.12 -27.60
N LEU A 125 -39.65 13.23 -28.02
CA LEU A 125 -39.51 13.75 -29.38
C LEU A 125 -38.06 14.16 -29.66
N LEU A 126 -37.39 14.79 -28.70
CA LEU A 126 -36.02 15.23 -28.83
C LEU A 126 -35.06 14.05 -28.87
N LEU A 127 -35.31 12.93 -28.18
CA LEU A 127 -34.53 11.69 -28.28
C LEU A 127 -34.81 10.90 -29.57
N LEU A 128 -36.07 10.80 -29.98
CA LEU A 128 -36.51 10.09 -31.20
C LEU A 128 -36.51 11.00 -32.43
N TRP A 129 -35.92 12.20 -32.34
CA TRP A 129 -35.96 13.15 -33.44
C TRP A 129 -35.17 12.59 -34.62
N PRO A 130 -35.75 12.47 -35.83
CA PRO A 130 -35.02 12.00 -37.01
C PRO A 130 -33.79 12.87 -37.35
N GLY A 131 -33.71 14.09 -36.80
CA GLY A 131 -32.53 14.95 -36.88
C GLY A 131 -31.24 14.28 -36.39
N TRP A 132 -31.29 13.35 -35.43
CA TRP A 132 -30.10 12.61 -34.99
C TRP A 132 -29.47 11.77 -36.10
N ILE A 133 -30.28 11.21 -36.98
CA ILE A 133 -29.79 10.41 -38.11
C ILE A 133 -28.98 11.32 -39.05
N ILE A 134 -29.47 12.53 -39.29
CA ILE A 134 -28.79 13.54 -40.13
C ILE A 134 -27.48 13.98 -39.46
N VAL A 135 -27.51 14.30 -38.16
CA VAL A 135 -26.32 14.68 -37.39
C VAL A 135 -25.29 13.55 -37.39
N PHE A 136 -25.72 12.30 -37.22
CA PHE A 136 -24.85 11.13 -37.26
C PHE A 136 -24.25 10.91 -38.65
N PHE A 137 -25.04 11.13 -39.71
CA PHE A 137 -24.58 11.01 -41.10
C PHE A 137 -23.54 12.07 -41.45
N PHE A 138 -23.78 13.33 -41.05
CA PHE A 138 -22.82 14.42 -41.21
C PHE A 138 -21.56 14.19 -40.38
N TRP A 139 -21.69 13.71 -39.15
CA TRP A 139 -20.54 13.36 -38.31
C TRP A 139 -19.72 12.22 -38.91
N ALA A 140 -20.38 11.20 -39.45
CA ALA A 140 -19.72 10.09 -40.13
C ALA A 140 -19.02 10.55 -41.42
N LEU A 141 -19.67 11.40 -42.23
CA LEU A 141 -19.08 12.02 -43.42
C LEU A 141 -17.88 12.90 -43.06
N TRP A 142 -17.99 13.75 -42.03
CA TRP A 142 -16.88 14.57 -41.54
C TRP A 142 -15.69 13.69 -41.13
N ARG A 143 -15.95 12.64 -40.36
CA ARG A 143 -14.90 11.72 -39.89
C ARG A 143 -14.25 10.91 -41.02
N MET A 144 -14.97 10.69 -42.12
CA MET A 144 -14.44 10.07 -43.34
C MET A 144 -13.67 11.07 -44.22
N ALA A 145 -14.04 12.35 -44.17
CA ALA A 145 -13.44 13.42 -44.97
C ALA A 145 -12.20 14.06 -44.33
N GLY A 146 -12.02 13.92 -43.01
CA GLY A 146 -10.86 14.45 -42.25
C GLY A 146 -11.26 15.56 -41.30
#